data_AF-A0A2E9AH99-F1
#
_entry.id   AF-A0A2E9AH99-F1
#
_cell.length_a   1.000
_cell.length_b   1.000
_cell.length_c   1.000
_cell.angle_alpha   90.00
_cell.angle_beta   90.00
_cell.angle_gamma   90.00
#
_symmetry.space_group_name_H-M   'P 1'
#
loop_
_entity.id
_entity.type
_entity.pdbx_description
1 polymer ?
#
loop_
_entity_poly.entity_id
_entity_poly.type
_entity_poly.pdbx_seq_one_letter_code
_entity_poly.pdbx_strand_id
1 'polypeptide(L)'
;MSCPREIGGAPPSAIQRLIAATLRALLKPLLMPAFTVRAPLSLQRRWLKAVSSITLPARGVVRFNAHIESVPVEWVGDGQALTLLYLHGGGYVSGSPGTHRALTTHLAKRLNATVAVPGYRLAPEHPFPAALDDAVAVYRGLVAQGHDLRRLAIAGDSAGAGLALALLRRLRDDATLPAPAAGVLLSPWLDLSLEHTPHRMPGEVMLNWKWLDAAALSYAGDDRARPQVSPLRGDLNGLPPLLIQCGSDEILRGDSDRLAAVLADSDTRARYQLYPQRWHVFQLHAGVLEDADWAIDAIADFLAHEQN
;
A
#
# COMPACT_ATOMS: atom_id res chain seq x y z
N MET A 1 1.94 25.21 1.40
CA MET A 1 2.15 24.13 0.43
C MET A 1 1.14 23.06 0.72
N SER A 2 0.42 22.57 -0.28
CA SER A 2 -0.59 21.50 -0.14
C SER A 2 0.03 20.13 0.18
N CYS A 3 1.34 19.94 -0.03
CA CYS A 3 2.08 18.71 0.31
C CYS A 3 3.43 18.98 1.01
N PRO A 4 3.47 19.23 2.33
CA PRO A 4 4.73 19.28 3.07
C PRO A 4 5.47 17.93 3.04
N ARG A 5 6.79 18.00 2.86
CA ARG A 5 7.71 16.87 3.02
C ARG A 5 8.32 16.89 4.41
N GLU A 6 8.22 15.76 5.09
CA GLU A 6 8.71 15.52 6.44
C GLU A 6 9.68 14.34 6.44
N ILE A 7 10.62 14.35 7.39
CA ILE A 7 11.41 13.16 7.69
C ILE A 7 10.63 12.34 8.72
N GLY A 8 10.28 11.12 8.34
CA GLY A 8 9.57 10.19 9.20
C GLY A 8 10.49 9.54 10.24
N GLY A 9 9.90 9.21 11.38
CA GLY A 9 10.60 8.57 12.50
C GLY A 9 11.51 9.54 13.27
N ALA A 10 12.36 8.98 14.13
CA ALA A 10 13.37 9.69 14.89
C ALA A 10 14.76 9.06 14.66
N PRO A 11 15.85 9.75 15.02
CA PRO A 11 17.19 9.18 14.90
C PRO A 11 17.28 7.82 15.61
N PRO A 12 17.62 6.72 14.90
CA PRO A 12 17.52 5.39 15.48
C PRO A 12 18.60 5.17 16.54
N SER A 13 18.26 4.46 17.62
CA SER A 13 19.23 4.00 18.62
C SER A 13 20.28 3.05 17.99
N ALA A 14 21.40 2.81 18.69
CA ALA A 14 22.42 1.86 18.20
C ALA A 14 21.85 0.44 18.00
N ILE A 15 20.93 0.03 18.88
CA ILE A 15 20.23 -1.25 18.79
C ILE A 15 19.34 -1.29 17.55
N GLN A 16 18.55 -0.24 17.29
CA GLN A 16 17.70 -0.18 16.09
C GLN A 16 18.50 -0.16 14.79
N ARG A 17 19.67 0.50 14.77
CA ARG A 17 20.57 0.43 13.61
C ARG A 17 21.05 -1.00 13.36
N LEU A 18 21.36 -1.75 14.42
CA LEU A 18 21.75 -3.16 14.31
C LEU A 18 20.60 -4.05 13.85
N ILE A 19 19.39 -3.86 14.41
CA ILE A 19 18.17 -4.58 14.00
C ILE A 19 17.89 -4.33 12.52
N ALA A 20 17.91 -3.05 12.10
CA ALA A 20 17.70 -2.67 10.71
C ALA A 20 18.73 -3.30 9.76
N ALA A 21 20.01 -3.28 10.12
CA ALA A 21 21.07 -3.90 9.33
C ALA A 21 20.89 -5.43 9.23
N THR A 22 20.48 -6.07 10.33
CA THR A 22 20.23 -7.52 10.39
C THR A 22 19.03 -7.90 9.53
N LEU A 23 17.89 -7.21 9.69
CA LEU A 23 16.70 -7.40 8.87
C LEU A 23 17.05 -7.23 7.38
N ARG A 24 17.74 -6.15 7.03
CA ARG A 24 18.18 -5.88 5.66
C ARG A 24 19.02 -7.03 5.08
N ALA A 25 19.97 -7.55 5.85
CA ALA A 25 20.84 -8.65 5.41
C ALA A 25 20.07 -9.96 5.19
N LEU A 26 19.06 -10.24 6.04
CA LEU A 26 18.26 -11.46 5.96
C LEU A 26 17.13 -11.39 4.93
N LEU A 27 16.52 -10.21 4.73
CA LEU A 27 15.39 -10.02 3.82
C LEU A 27 15.77 -10.26 2.37
N LYS A 28 16.95 -9.78 1.96
CA LYS A 28 17.39 -9.90 0.57
C LYS A 28 17.42 -11.35 0.07
N PRO A 29 18.18 -12.28 0.68
CA PRO A 29 18.16 -13.67 0.21
C PRO A 29 16.79 -14.34 0.37
N LEU A 30 16.03 -13.96 1.40
CA LEU A 30 14.72 -14.55 1.68
C LEU A 30 13.64 -14.12 0.67
N LEU A 31 13.62 -12.86 0.22
CA LEU A 31 12.58 -12.31 -0.65
C LEU A 31 12.91 -12.42 -2.14
N MET A 32 14.20 -12.50 -2.52
CA MET A 32 14.63 -12.59 -3.91
C MET A 32 13.88 -13.66 -4.75
N PRO A 33 13.53 -14.85 -4.24
CA PRO A 33 12.75 -15.83 -5.01
C PRO A 33 11.30 -15.43 -5.30
N ALA A 34 10.69 -14.53 -4.51
CA ALA A 34 9.33 -14.02 -4.74
C ALA A 34 9.29 -12.89 -5.78
N PHE A 35 10.39 -12.14 -5.95
CA PHE A 35 10.43 -10.93 -6.78
C PHE A 35 11.46 -11.05 -7.92
N THR A 36 11.41 -12.17 -8.64
CA THR A 36 12.32 -12.48 -9.75
C THR A 36 11.59 -13.07 -10.94
N VAL A 37 11.93 -12.61 -12.14
CA VAL A 37 11.41 -13.15 -13.40
C VAL A 37 11.88 -14.58 -13.69
N ARG A 38 12.87 -15.09 -12.95
CA ARG A 38 13.40 -16.45 -13.16
C ARG A 38 12.48 -17.55 -12.64
N ALA A 39 11.58 -17.23 -11.70
CA ALA A 39 10.66 -18.18 -11.11
C ALA A 39 9.27 -18.05 -11.74
N PRO A 40 8.52 -19.16 -11.98
CA PRO A 40 7.11 -19.07 -12.36
C PRO A 40 6.28 -18.30 -11.32
N LEU A 41 5.27 -17.55 -11.75
CA LEU A 41 4.42 -16.75 -10.85
C LEU A 41 3.76 -17.60 -9.74
N SER A 42 3.38 -18.84 -10.04
CA SER A 42 2.83 -19.76 -9.03
C SER A 42 3.84 -20.07 -7.91
N LEU A 43 5.12 -20.20 -8.24
CA LEU A 43 6.20 -20.38 -7.27
C LEU A 43 6.45 -19.10 -6.48
N GLN A 44 6.46 -17.94 -7.15
CA GLN A 44 6.58 -16.64 -6.49
C GLN A 44 5.46 -16.43 -5.45
N ARG A 45 4.20 -16.68 -5.82
CA ARG A 45 3.04 -16.58 -4.92
C ARG A 45 3.15 -17.53 -3.73
N ARG A 46 3.54 -18.79 -3.96
CA ARG A 46 3.78 -19.78 -2.89
C ARG A 46 4.89 -19.36 -1.94
N TRP A 47 5.99 -18.85 -2.50
CA TRP A 47 7.14 -18.39 -1.72
C TRP A 47 6.80 -17.18 -0.88
N LEU A 48 6.13 -16.18 -1.46
CA LEU A 48 5.65 -15.00 -0.73
C LEU A 48 4.73 -15.39 0.42
N LYS A 49 3.81 -16.34 0.21
CA LYS A 49 2.97 -16.88 1.28
C LYS A 49 3.79 -17.52 2.40
N ALA A 50 4.78 -18.34 2.06
CA ALA A 50 5.65 -18.97 3.06
C ALA A 50 6.45 -17.92 3.85
N VAL A 51 7.09 -16.96 3.18
CA VAL A 51 7.85 -15.89 3.84
C VAL A 51 6.95 -14.99 4.70
N SER A 52 5.73 -14.69 4.26
CA SER A 52 4.80 -13.89 5.07
C SER A 52 4.41 -14.58 6.39
N SER A 53 4.45 -15.92 6.45
CA SER A 53 4.10 -16.65 7.68
C SER A 53 5.12 -16.50 8.81
N ILE A 54 6.34 -16.02 8.52
CA ILE A 54 7.35 -15.73 9.55
C ILE A 54 7.35 -14.26 9.99
N THR A 55 6.57 -13.40 9.32
CA THR A 55 6.38 -12.02 9.77
C THR A 55 5.49 -12.00 11.01
N LEU A 56 5.72 -11.07 11.93
CA LEU A 56 5.08 -11.06 13.25
C LEU A 56 3.80 -10.23 13.24
N PRO A 57 2.60 -10.85 13.24
CA PRO A 57 1.35 -10.10 13.40
C PRO A 57 1.17 -9.59 14.82
N ALA A 58 0.35 -8.55 14.96
CA ALA A 58 -0.09 -8.08 16.26
C ALA A 58 -0.89 -9.18 16.98
N ARG A 59 -0.57 -9.39 18.26
CA ARG A 59 -1.27 -10.36 19.11
C ARG A 59 -2.66 -9.86 19.48
N GLY A 60 -3.60 -10.80 19.57
CA GLY A 60 -4.97 -10.56 20.05
C GLY A 60 -5.92 -9.94 19.03
N VAL A 61 -5.52 -9.86 17.75
CA VAL A 61 -6.36 -9.28 16.69
C VAL A 61 -7.24 -10.35 16.05
N VAL A 62 -8.56 -10.19 16.18
CA VAL A 62 -9.56 -11.08 15.57
C VAL A 62 -9.52 -10.98 14.05
N ARG A 63 -9.82 -12.08 13.37
CA ARG A 63 -9.93 -12.13 11.90
C ARG A 63 -11.02 -13.08 11.47
N PHE A 64 -11.77 -12.72 10.45
CA PHE A 64 -12.75 -13.61 9.83
C PHE A 64 -12.88 -13.30 8.34
N ASN A 65 -13.30 -14.30 7.56
CA ASN A 65 -13.54 -14.13 6.13
C ASN A 65 -15.03 -13.90 5.88
N ALA A 66 -15.33 -12.98 4.98
CA ALA A 66 -16.66 -12.73 4.46
C ALA A 66 -16.58 -12.44 2.95
N HIS A 67 -17.72 -12.15 2.35
CA HIS A 67 -17.79 -11.58 1.01
C HIS A 67 -18.46 -10.22 1.08
N ILE A 68 -17.96 -9.28 0.29
CA ILE A 68 -18.68 -8.05 -0.04
C ILE A 68 -18.95 -8.15 -1.53
N GLU A 69 -20.23 -8.24 -1.89
CA GLU A 69 -20.66 -8.70 -3.22
C GLU A 69 -20.03 -10.07 -3.55
N SER A 70 -19.36 -10.19 -4.70
CA SER A 70 -18.62 -11.40 -5.10
C SER A 70 -17.15 -11.40 -4.67
N VAL A 71 -16.68 -10.37 -3.97
CA VAL A 71 -15.25 -10.22 -3.62
C VAL A 71 -15.01 -10.81 -2.24
N PRO A 72 -14.09 -11.78 -2.09
CA PRO A 72 -13.72 -12.30 -0.78
C PRO A 72 -12.96 -11.22 0.00
N VAL A 73 -13.34 -11.00 1.25
CA VAL A 73 -12.72 -10.00 2.14
C VAL A 73 -12.34 -10.67 3.45
N GLU A 74 -11.07 -10.52 3.86
CA GLU A 74 -10.66 -10.81 5.22
C GLU A 74 -10.85 -9.54 6.06
N TRP A 75 -11.69 -9.64 7.08
CA TRP A 75 -11.84 -8.62 8.11
C TRP A 75 -10.79 -8.84 9.19
N VAL A 76 -10.12 -7.76 9.59
CA VAL A 76 -9.04 -7.77 10.59
C VAL A 76 -9.30 -6.71 11.66
N GLY A 77 -9.37 -7.13 12.92
CA GLY A 77 -9.74 -6.28 14.05
C GLY A 77 -11.25 -6.12 14.23
N ASP A 78 -11.60 -5.56 15.38
CA ASP A 78 -12.95 -5.28 15.85
C ASP A 78 -13.08 -3.84 16.39
N GLY A 79 -12.10 -3.00 16.07
CA GLY A 79 -12.08 -1.60 16.50
C GLY A 79 -13.18 -0.76 15.84
N GLN A 80 -13.71 0.20 16.58
CA GLN A 80 -14.86 1.01 16.16
C GLN A 80 -14.51 2.45 15.78
N ALA A 81 -13.23 2.84 15.90
CA ALA A 81 -12.81 4.21 15.61
C ALA A 81 -12.75 4.48 14.10
N LEU A 82 -12.45 3.45 13.29
CA LEU A 82 -12.20 3.59 11.85
C LEU A 82 -12.56 2.30 11.11
N THR A 83 -13.12 2.44 9.91
CA THR A 83 -13.12 1.39 8.89
C THR A 83 -12.01 1.68 7.89
N LEU A 84 -11.11 0.72 7.68
CA LEU A 84 -10.00 0.86 6.73
C LEU A 84 -10.14 -0.15 5.60
N LEU A 85 -10.36 0.32 4.37
CA LEU A 85 -10.21 -0.53 3.19
C LEU A 85 -8.72 -0.61 2.83
N TYR A 86 -8.10 -1.76 3.06
CA TYR A 86 -6.67 -1.96 2.82
C TYR A 86 -6.42 -2.81 1.57
N LEU A 87 -5.83 -2.21 0.56
CA LEU A 87 -5.48 -2.83 -0.72
C LEU A 87 -4.02 -3.29 -0.66
N HIS A 88 -3.83 -4.61 -0.67
CA HIS A 88 -2.53 -5.22 -0.46
C HIS A 88 -1.55 -5.00 -1.64
N GLY A 89 -0.25 -5.00 -1.37
CA GLY A 89 0.78 -5.00 -2.41
C GLY A 89 0.99 -6.37 -3.06
N GLY A 90 2.02 -6.46 -3.92
CA GLY A 90 2.36 -7.67 -4.69
C GLY A 90 2.37 -7.49 -6.20
N GLY A 91 2.51 -6.25 -6.69
CA GLY A 91 2.69 -5.94 -8.10
C GLY A 91 1.48 -6.24 -8.99
N TYR A 92 0.27 -6.28 -8.42
CA TYR A 92 -0.97 -6.75 -9.07
C TYR A 92 -0.98 -8.22 -9.52
N VAL A 93 0.13 -8.95 -9.34
CA VAL A 93 0.29 -10.34 -9.78
C VAL A 93 0.44 -11.33 -8.63
N SER A 94 0.64 -10.84 -7.41
CA SER A 94 0.84 -11.63 -6.20
C SER A 94 0.27 -10.91 -4.98
N GLY A 95 0.46 -11.49 -3.79
CA GLY A 95 -0.16 -10.99 -2.57
C GLY A 95 -1.53 -11.64 -2.33
N SER A 96 -2.05 -11.37 -1.14
CA SER A 96 -3.36 -11.80 -0.65
C SER A 96 -3.57 -11.16 0.72
N PRO A 97 -4.80 -11.16 1.27
CA PRO A 97 -5.04 -10.76 2.65
C PRO A 97 -4.13 -11.48 3.64
N GLY A 98 -3.96 -12.80 3.45
CA GLY A 98 -3.09 -13.63 4.28
C GLY A 98 -1.62 -13.18 4.32
N THR A 99 -1.07 -12.74 3.18
CA THR A 99 0.33 -12.27 3.09
C THR A 99 0.57 -10.93 3.78
N HIS A 100 -0.48 -10.14 4.01
CA HIS A 100 -0.39 -8.80 4.59
C HIS A 100 -0.85 -8.74 6.05
N ARG A 101 -1.19 -9.89 6.66
CA ARG A 101 -1.68 -9.99 8.04
C ARG A 101 -0.76 -9.33 9.06
N ALA A 102 0.56 -9.36 8.88
CA ALA A 102 1.45 -8.67 9.82
C ALA A 102 1.13 -7.17 9.88
N LEU A 103 1.12 -6.50 8.73
CA LEU A 103 0.80 -5.08 8.65
C LEU A 103 -0.66 -4.79 8.99
N THR A 104 -1.62 -5.53 8.45
CA THR A 104 -3.06 -5.23 8.67
C THR A 104 -3.49 -5.47 10.12
N THR A 105 -2.89 -6.42 10.84
CA THR A 105 -3.16 -6.59 12.28
C THR A 105 -2.54 -5.49 13.13
N HIS A 106 -1.34 -4.99 12.79
CA HIS A 106 -0.77 -3.82 13.47
C HIS A 106 -1.57 -2.55 13.19
N LEU A 107 -2.02 -2.35 11.94
CA LEU A 107 -2.94 -1.25 11.59
C LEU A 107 -4.24 -1.34 12.39
N ALA A 108 -4.92 -2.49 12.37
CA ALA A 108 -6.16 -2.70 13.12
C ALA A 108 -6.00 -2.35 14.61
N LYS A 109 -4.90 -2.82 15.22
CA LYS A 109 -4.63 -2.59 16.64
C LYS A 109 -4.29 -1.13 16.96
N ARG A 110 -3.38 -0.50 16.21
CA ARG A 110 -2.90 0.86 16.51
C ARG A 110 -3.91 1.94 16.15
N LEU A 111 -4.71 1.73 15.10
CA LEU A 111 -5.75 2.67 14.67
C LEU A 111 -7.09 2.45 15.40
N ASN A 112 -7.20 1.43 16.27
CA ASN A 112 -8.48 0.97 16.82
C ASN A 112 -9.54 0.79 15.71
N ALA A 113 -9.13 0.11 14.64
CA ALA A 113 -9.86 0.02 13.39
C ALA A 113 -10.37 -1.40 13.13
N THR A 114 -11.43 -1.47 12.32
CA THR A 114 -11.83 -2.67 11.59
C THR A 114 -11.32 -2.54 10.15
N VAL A 115 -10.47 -3.46 9.72
CA VAL A 115 -9.78 -3.40 8.41
C VAL A 115 -10.38 -4.42 7.45
N ALA A 116 -10.92 -3.95 6.32
CA ALA A 116 -11.39 -4.78 5.22
C ALA A 116 -10.25 -4.99 4.22
N VAL A 117 -9.79 -6.24 4.07
CA VAL A 117 -8.70 -6.59 3.16
C VAL A 117 -9.25 -7.50 2.04
N PRO A 118 -9.56 -6.95 0.86
CA PRO A 118 -10.07 -7.76 -0.24
C PRO A 118 -8.99 -8.65 -0.84
N GLY A 119 -9.36 -9.91 -1.12
CA GLY A 119 -8.63 -10.79 -2.01
C GLY A 119 -8.97 -10.47 -3.47
N TYR A 120 -8.63 -9.25 -3.90
CA TYR A 120 -8.93 -8.77 -5.24
C TYR A 120 -8.24 -9.62 -6.32
N ARG A 121 -8.84 -9.69 -7.50
CA ARG A 121 -8.36 -10.50 -8.63
C ARG A 121 -6.99 -10.03 -9.13
N LEU A 122 -6.11 -10.99 -9.41
CA LEU A 122 -4.72 -10.75 -9.79
C LEU A 122 -4.45 -11.08 -11.26
N ALA A 123 -3.51 -10.35 -11.84
CA ALA A 123 -2.92 -10.66 -13.13
C ALA A 123 -1.95 -11.85 -13.03
N PRO A 124 -1.71 -12.59 -14.13
CA PRO A 124 -2.25 -12.39 -15.48
C PRO A 124 -3.65 -12.99 -15.69
N GLU A 125 -4.19 -13.74 -14.72
CA GLU A 125 -5.51 -14.39 -14.85
C GLU A 125 -6.62 -13.35 -15.02
N HIS A 126 -6.47 -12.22 -14.35
CA HIS A 126 -7.39 -11.10 -14.39
C HIS A 126 -6.59 -9.78 -14.50
N PRO A 127 -6.22 -9.35 -15.73
CA PRO A 127 -5.52 -8.09 -15.94
C PRO A 127 -6.41 -6.88 -15.59
N PHE A 128 -5.86 -5.68 -15.67
CA PHE A 128 -6.64 -4.44 -15.56
C PHE A 128 -7.89 -4.50 -16.47
N PRO A 129 -9.08 -4.10 -16.01
CA PRO A 129 -9.37 -3.37 -14.74
C PRO A 129 -9.80 -4.24 -13.55
N ALA A 130 -9.65 -5.57 -13.58
CA ALA A 130 -10.29 -6.46 -12.60
C ALA A 130 -10.04 -6.11 -11.12
N ALA A 131 -8.79 -5.80 -10.75
CA ALA A 131 -8.46 -5.38 -9.39
C ALA A 131 -9.15 -4.07 -8.97
N LEU A 132 -9.28 -3.11 -9.89
CA LEU A 132 -9.95 -1.83 -9.63
C LEU A 132 -11.47 -2.02 -9.52
N ASP A 133 -12.05 -2.87 -10.36
CA ASP A 133 -13.47 -3.21 -10.28
C ASP A 133 -13.82 -3.87 -8.94
N ASP A 134 -12.96 -4.78 -8.46
CA ASP A 134 -13.14 -5.42 -7.15
C ASP A 134 -13.02 -4.40 -6.00
N ALA A 135 -12.06 -3.47 -6.09
CA ALA A 135 -11.88 -2.43 -5.08
C ALA A 135 -13.08 -1.47 -5.04
N VAL A 136 -13.65 -1.12 -6.20
CA VAL A 136 -14.90 -0.33 -6.30
C VAL A 136 -16.08 -1.10 -5.73
N ALA A 137 -16.23 -2.39 -6.04
CA ALA A 137 -17.32 -3.23 -5.53
C ALA A 137 -17.27 -3.32 -3.99
N VAL A 138 -16.08 -3.52 -3.43
CA VAL A 138 -15.88 -3.57 -1.98
C VAL A 138 -16.19 -2.22 -1.34
N TYR A 139 -15.68 -1.11 -1.91
CA TYR A 139 -15.96 0.24 -1.39
C TYR A 139 -17.48 0.53 -1.40
N ARG A 140 -18.15 0.27 -2.52
CA ARG A 140 -19.60 0.44 -2.65
C ARG A 140 -20.36 -0.41 -1.63
N GLY A 141 -19.93 -1.65 -1.42
CA GLY A 141 -20.53 -2.53 -0.41
C GLY A 141 -20.34 -2.02 1.02
N LEU A 142 -19.18 -1.45 1.36
CA LEU A 142 -18.96 -0.78 2.65
C LEU A 142 -19.90 0.43 2.83
N VAL A 143 -20.09 1.24 1.78
CA VAL A 143 -21.05 2.35 1.81
C VAL A 143 -22.48 1.84 2.00
N ALA A 144 -22.88 0.80 1.27
CA ALA A 144 -24.21 0.20 1.35
C ALA A 144 -24.50 -0.46 2.72
N GLN A 145 -23.47 -0.97 3.38
CA GLN A 145 -23.55 -1.51 4.75
C GLN A 145 -23.64 -0.41 5.83
N GLY A 146 -23.55 0.88 5.44
CA GLY A 146 -23.73 2.00 6.35
C GLY A 146 -22.49 2.39 7.15
N HIS A 147 -21.28 2.04 6.69
CA HIS A 147 -20.05 2.52 7.31
C HIS A 147 -19.96 4.05 7.25
N ASP A 148 -19.64 4.71 8.37
CA ASP A 148 -19.52 6.18 8.44
C ASP A 148 -18.36 6.65 7.54
N LEU A 149 -18.70 7.42 6.49
CA LEU A 149 -17.76 7.91 5.49
C LEU A 149 -16.67 8.81 6.08
N ARG A 150 -16.99 9.54 7.15
CA ARG A 150 -16.01 10.36 7.88
C ARG A 150 -14.99 9.51 8.64
N ARG A 151 -15.29 8.22 8.82
CA ARG A 151 -14.41 7.22 9.47
C ARG A 151 -14.07 6.07 8.52
N LEU A 152 -14.24 6.27 7.22
CA LEU A 152 -13.85 5.31 6.20
C LEU A 152 -12.63 5.85 5.47
N ALA A 153 -11.50 5.14 5.56
CA ALA A 153 -10.28 5.49 4.85
C ALA A 153 -9.88 4.38 3.88
N ILE A 154 -9.12 4.74 2.85
CA ILE A 154 -8.53 3.79 1.90
C ILE A 154 -7.04 3.80 2.09
N ALA A 155 -6.43 2.63 2.22
CA ALA A 155 -4.99 2.47 2.33
C ALA A 155 -4.49 1.37 1.40
N GLY A 156 -3.19 1.41 1.08
CA GLY A 156 -2.54 0.29 0.44
C GLY A 156 -1.03 0.47 0.40
N ASP A 157 -0.34 -0.61 0.04
CA ASP A 157 1.11 -0.61 -0.14
C ASP A 157 1.53 -0.98 -1.56
N SER A 158 2.59 -0.36 -2.07
CA SER A 158 3.15 -0.68 -3.39
C SER A 158 2.10 -0.61 -4.51
N ALA A 159 1.86 -1.72 -5.21
CA ALA A 159 0.76 -1.84 -6.17
C ALA A 159 -0.62 -1.56 -5.56
N GLY A 160 -0.86 -1.99 -4.32
CA GLY A 160 -2.09 -1.71 -3.60
C GLY A 160 -2.28 -0.23 -3.28
N ALA A 161 -1.19 0.52 -3.08
CA ALA A 161 -1.25 1.98 -2.96
C ALA A 161 -1.55 2.64 -4.32
N GLY A 162 -1.00 2.12 -5.42
CA GLY A 162 -1.42 2.50 -6.76
C GLY A 162 -2.91 2.25 -6.99
N LEU A 163 -3.40 1.09 -6.58
CA LEU A 163 -4.82 0.74 -6.64
C LEU A 163 -5.67 1.68 -5.78
N ALA A 164 -5.20 2.05 -4.59
CA ALA A 164 -5.86 3.00 -3.71
C ALA A 164 -5.99 4.37 -4.37
N LEU A 165 -4.92 4.90 -4.96
CA LEU A 165 -4.98 6.17 -5.68
C LEU A 165 -5.90 6.11 -6.92
N ALA A 166 -5.86 5.00 -7.66
CA ALA A 166 -6.75 4.78 -8.80
C ALA A 166 -8.23 4.69 -8.36
N LEU A 167 -8.51 4.03 -7.24
CA LEU A 167 -9.84 3.96 -6.64
C LEU A 167 -10.31 5.35 -6.20
N LEU A 168 -9.48 6.12 -5.48
CA LEU A 168 -9.83 7.48 -5.06
C LEU A 168 -10.19 8.39 -6.25
N ARG A 169 -9.42 8.31 -7.34
CA ARG A 169 -9.75 9.03 -8.58
C ARG A 169 -11.08 8.55 -9.17
N ARG A 170 -11.32 7.24 -9.22
CA ARG A 170 -12.60 6.69 -9.70
C ARG A 170 -13.79 7.15 -8.85
N LEU A 171 -13.63 7.22 -7.53
CA LEU A 171 -14.69 7.66 -6.61
C LEU A 171 -14.99 9.14 -6.80
N ARG A 172 -13.96 9.99 -6.91
CA ARG A 172 -14.14 11.42 -7.20
C ARG A 172 -14.86 11.64 -8.53
N ASP A 173 -14.53 10.86 -9.56
CA ASP A 173 -15.12 10.99 -10.89
C ASP A 173 -16.54 10.37 -10.97
N ASP A 174 -16.96 9.58 -9.98
CA ASP A 174 -18.27 8.92 -9.89
C ASP A 174 -19.19 9.65 -8.91
N ALA A 175 -20.12 10.45 -9.44
CA ALA A 175 -21.08 11.22 -8.65
C ALA A 175 -22.03 10.38 -7.77
N THR A 176 -22.06 9.05 -7.94
CA THR A 176 -22.91 8.15 -7.14
C THR A 176 -22.23 7.62 -5.89
N LEU A 177 -20.91 7.75 -5.78
CA LEU A 177 -20.14 7.26 -4.66
C LEU A 177 -19.52 8.42 -3.88
N PRO A 178 -19.80 8.54 -2.57
CA PRO A 178 -19.20 9.57 -1.75
C PRO A 178 -17.69 9.33 -1.60
N ALA A 179 -16.94 10.39 -1.30
CA ALA A 179 -15.52 10.28 -0.99
C ALA A 179 -15.30 9.66 0.41
N PRO A 180 -14.22 8.88 0.60
CA PRO A 180 -13.76 8.49 1.94
C PRO A 180 -13.14 9.69 2.67
N ALA A 181 -12.92 9.55 3.97
CA ALA A 181 -12.27 10.55 4.80
C ALA A 181 -10.84 10.88 4.33
N ALA A 182 -10.07 9.87 3.92
CA ALA A 182 -8.67 10.02 3.54
C ALA A 182 -8.10 8.83 2.76
N GLY A 183 -6.93 9.05 2.15
CA GLY A 183 -6.09 8.03 1.51
C GLY A 183 -4.72 7.87 2.18
N VAL A 184 -4.22 6.63 2.30
CA VAL A 184 -2.88 6.34 2.85
C VAL A 184 -2.10 5.46 1.88
N LEU A 185 -0.95 5.95 1.43
CA LEU A 185 -0.15 5.35 0.37
C LEU A 185 1.23 4.97 0.91
N LEU A 186 1.49 3.67 1.06
CA LEU A 186 2.75 3.14 1.58
C LEU A 186 3.65 2.66 0.43
N SER A 187 4.82 3.26 0.28
CA SER A 187 5.79 2.94 -0.79
C SER A 187 5.13 2.79 -2.18
N PRO A 188 4.33 3.79 -2.63
CA PRO A 188 3.41 3.58 -3.72
C PRO A 188 4.06 3.31 -5.08
N TRP A 189 3.47 2.40 -5.86
CA TRP A 189 3.79 2.21 -7.27
C TRP A 189 2.69 2.85 -8.14
N LEU A 190 3.01 3.96 -8.78
CA LEU A 190 2.03 4.87 -9.42
C LEU A 190 2.27 5.09 -10.90
N ASP A 191 3.46 4.75 -11.41
CA ASP A 191 3.82 4.85 -12.83
C ASP A 191 4.36 3.51 -13.35
N LEU A 192 3.48 2.72 -13.97
CA LEU A 192 3.77 1.39 -14.50
C LEU A 192 4.59 1.43 -15.80
N SER A 193 4.83 2.61 -16.37
CA SER A 193 5.75 2.77 -17.51
C SER A 193 7.21 2.54 -17.11
N LEU A 194 7.54 2.69 -15.82
CA LEU A 194 8.90 2.62 -15.26
C LEU A 194 9.89 3.64 -15.86
N GLU A 195 9.41 4.65 -16.59
CA GLU A 195 10.23 5.70 -17.22
C GLU A 195 11.13 6.42 -16.22
N HIS A 196 10.60 6.65 -15.01
CA HIS A 196 11.30 7.35 -13.93
C HIS A 196 11.82 6.38 -12.84
N THR A 197 11.76 5.07 -13.08
CA THR A 197 12.21 4.05 -12.13
C THR A 197 13.65 3.64 -12.45
N PRO A 198 14.60 3.85 -11.52
CA PRO A 198 15.99 3.47 -11.77
C PRO A 198 16.13 1.95 -11.89
N HIS A 199 17.02 1.47 -12.76
CA HIS A 199 17.28 0.03 -12.89
C HIS A 199 17.89 -0.60 -11.61
N ARG A 200 18.54 0.22 -10.77
CA ARG A 200 19.12 -0.19 -9.51
C ARG A 200 19.05 0.95 -8.51
N MET A 201 18.64 0.63 -7.28
CA MET A 201 18.70 1.53 -6.14
C MET A 201 19.62 0.94 -5.07
N PRO A 202 20.70 1.63 -4.65
CA PRO A 202 21.49 1.21 -3.49
C PRO A 202 20.61 1.10 -2.23
N GLY A 203 20.76 0.01 -1.48
CA GLY A 203 19.98 -0.23 -0.25
C GLY A 203 18.62 -0.91 -0.44
N GLU A 204 18.14 -1.02 -1.68
CA GLU A 204 16.96 -1.84 -2.04
C GLU A 204 17.26 -3.34 -1.80
N VAL A 205 16.30 -4.03 -1.18
CA VAL A 205 16.44 -5.44 -0.76
C VAL A 205 15.29 -6.33 -1.19
N MET A 206 14.20 -5.76 -1.70
CA MET A 206 12.98 -6.48 -2.03
C MET A 206 12.70 -6.46 -3.53
N LEU A 207 12.74 -5.28 -4.15
CA LEU A 207 12.29 -5.11 -5.52
C LEU A 207 13.42 -5.16 -6.56
N ASN A 208 13.05 -5.61 -7.75
CA ASN A 208 13.92 -5.67 -8.92
C ASN A 208 13.18 -5.06 -10.11
N TRP A 209 13.84 -4.16 -10.84
CA TRP A 209 13.30 -3.50 -12.03
C TRP A 209 12.72 -4.50 -13.05
N LYS A 210 13.42 -5.61 -13.34
CA LYS A 210 12.93 -6.62 -14.30
C LYS A 210 11.64 -7.28 -13.86
N TRP A 211 11.48 -7.48 -12.55
CA TRP A 211 10.25 -8.04 -12.00
C TRP A 211 9.10 -7.02 -12.06
N LEU A 212 9.38 -5.75 -11.75
CA LEU A 212 8.40 -4.67 -11.91
C LEU A 212 7.93 -4.56 -13.37
N ASP A 213 8.85 -4.64 -14.33
CA ASP A 213 8.52 -4.60 -15.77
C ASP A 213 7.59 -5.75 -16.18
N ALA A 214 7.91 -6.99 -15.77
CA ALA A 214 7.08 -8.15 -16.05
C ALA A 214 5.70 -8.11 -15.35
N ALA A 215 5.65 -7.60 -14.12
CA ALA A 215 4.40 -7.44 -13.37
C ALA A 215 3.51 -6.35 -14.02
N ALA A 216 4.11 -5.23 -14.42
CA ALA A 216 3.43 -4.15 -15.13
C ALA A 216 2.87 -4.63 -16.48
N LEU A 217 3.65 -5.40 -17.25
CA LEU A 217 3.17 -6.02 -18.49
C LEU A 217 1.97 -6.93 -18.25
N SER A 218 2.05 -7.80 -17.23
CA SER A 218 0.99 -8.76 -16.91
C SER A 218 -0.31 -8.06 -16.52
N TYR A 219 -0.22 -6.93 -15.80
CA TYR A 219 -1.39 -6.20 -15.32
C TYR A 219 -1.96 -5.21 -16.36
N ALA A 220 -1.13 -4.39 -16.97
CA ALA A 220 -1.55 -3.24 -17.78
C ALA A 220 -1.48 -3.48 -19.30
N GLY A 221 -0.75 -4.50 -19.75
CA GLY A 221 -0.41 -4.71 -21.16
C GLY A 221 0.69 -3.76 -21.63
N ASP A 222 0.64 -3.37 -22.91
CA ASP A 222 1.68 -2.55 -23.53
C ASP A 222 1.53 -1.05 -23.21
N ASP A 223 0.31 -0.52 -23.18
CA ASP A 223 0.06 0.88 -22.85
C ASP A 223 0.02 1.11 -21.33
N ARG A 224 1.20 1.19 -20.72
CA ARG A 224 1.37 1.32 -19.26
C ARG A 224 1.39 2.76 -18.79
N ALA A 225 1.53 3.74 -19.69
CA ALA A 225 1.56 5.15 -19.35
C ALA A 225 0.15 5.75 -19.19
N ARG A 226 -0.90 5.04 -19.60
CA ARG A 226 -2.27 5.57 -19.49
C ARG A 226 -2.68 5.83 -18.02
N PRO A 227 -3.39 6.94 -17.73
CA PRO A 227 -3.74 7.33 -16.37
C PRO A 227 -4.57 6.31 -15.57
N GLN A 228 -5.23 5.35 -16.22
CA GLN A 228 -6.08 4.36 -15.56
C GLN A 228 -5.28 3.26 -14.84
N VAL A 229 -4.07 2.96 -15.31
CA VAL A 229 -3.15 1.98 -14.69
C VAL A 229 -1.97 2.66 -13.99
N SER A 230 -1.61 3.87 -14.44
CA SER A 230 -0.58 4.72 -13.85
C SER A 230 -1.22 5.98 -13.25
N PRO A 231 -1.81 5.87 -12.04
CA PRO A 231 -2.67 6.92 -11.50
C PRO A 231 -1.99 8.26 -11.28
N LEU A 232 -0.65 8.31 -11.15
CA LEU A 232 0.14 9.54 -11.06
C LEU A 232 0.04 10.43 -12.31
N ARG A 233 -0.29 9.84 -13.47
CA ARG A 233 -0.38 10.55 -14.76
C ARG A 233 -1.75 11.17 -15.04
N GLY A 234 -2.70 11.06 -14.11
CA GLY A 234 -4.02 11.66 -14.27
C GLY A 234 -4.27 12.83 -13.34
N ASP A 235 -5.47 13.40 -13.43
CA ASP A 235 -5.87 14.50 -12.56
C ASP A 235 -5.95 14.06 -11.09
N LEU A 236 -5.28 14.81 -10.23
CA LEU A 236 -5.18 14.60 -8.79
C LEU A 236 -5.89 15.68 -7.98
N ASN A 237 -6.64 16.59 -8.61
CA ASN A 237 -7.47 17.55 -7.91
C ASN A 237 -8.73 16.91 -7.31
N GLY A 238 -9.31 17.50 -6.27
CA GLY A 238 -10.55 17.06 -5.62
C GLY A 238 -10.48 15.71 -4.92
N LEU A 239 -9.28 15.16 -4.68
CA LEU A 239 -9.12 13.93 -3.92
C LEU A 239 -9.22 14.23 -2.41
N PRO A 240 -9.64 13.24 -1.59
CA PRO A 240 -9.55 13.40 -0.15
C PRO A 240 -8.08 13.51 0.31
N PRO A 241 -7.85 14.00 1.54
CA PRO A 241 -6.51 14.15 2.10
C PRO A 241 -5.66 12.88 1.98
N LEU A 242 -4.39 13.04 1.57
CA LEU A 242 -3.47 11.91 1.36
C LEU A 242 -2.30 11.91 2.35
N LEU A 243 -1.97 10.73 2.90
CA LEU A 243 -0.68 10.49 3.54
C LEU A 243 0.17 9.59 2.66
N ILE A 244 1.40 10.02 2.36
CA ILE A 244 2.37 9.27 1.58
C ILE A 244 3.53 8.92 2.51
N GLN A 245 3.89 7.64 2.60
CA GLN A 245 5.06 7.20 3.35
C GLN A 245 5.98 6.40 2.43
N CYS A 246 7.29 6.69 2.46
CA CYS A 246 8.27 5.98 1.64
C CYS A 246 9.63 5.97 2.33
N GLY A 247 10.37 4.88 2.23
CA GLY A 247 11.77 4.77 2.61
C GLY A 247 12.72 5.43 1.60
N SER A 248 13.87 5.90 2.07
CA SER A 248 14.86 6.53 1.17
C SER A 248 15.58 5.56 0.26
N ASP A 249 15.61 4.26 0.59
CA ASP A 249 16.38 3.22 -0.08
C ASP A 249 15.46 2.29 -0.90
N GLU A 250 14.43 2.88 -1.50
CA GLU A 250 13.42 2.18 -2.31
C GLU A 250 13.57 2.48 -3.79
N ILE A 251 13.45 1.46 -4.64
CA ILE A 251 13.45 1.66 -6.09
C ILE A 251 12.26 2.50 -6.59
N LEU A 252 11.15 2.48 -5.85
CA LEU A 252 9.91 3.22 -6.18
C LEU A 252 9.83 4.61 -5.51
N ARG A 253 10.88 5.06 -4.82
CA ARG A 253 10.89 6.38 -4.19
C ARG A 253 10.56 7.50 -5.18
N GLY A 254 11.00 7.38 -6.43
CA GLY A 254 10.72 8.34 -7.49
C GLY A 254 9.22 8.60 -7.69
N ASP A 255 8.37 7.59 -7.54
CA ASP A 255 6.91 7.75 -7.66
C ASP A 255 6.34 8.56 -6.50
N SER A 256 6.86 8.37 -5.28
CA SER A 256 6.46 9.14 -4.09
C SER A 256 6.91 10.61 -4.18
N ASP A 257 8.18 10.83 -4.53
CA ASP A 257 8.74 12.19 -4.71
C ASP A 257 7.96 12.94 -5.82
N ARG A 258 7.62 12.27 -6.93
CA ARG A 258 6.82 12.86 -8.02
C ARG A 258 5.37 13.12 -7.63
N LEU A 259 4.73 12.21 -6.91
CA LEU A 259 3.37 12.41 -6.41
C LEU A 259 3.30 13.65 -5.51
N ALA A 260 4.25 13.77 -4.57
CA ALA A 260 4.32 14.93 -3.69
C ALA A 260 4.52 16.24 -4.46
N ALA A 261 5.36 16.23 -5.51
CA ALA A 261 5.57 17.38 -6.37
C ALA A 261 4.29 17.80 -7.12
N VAL A 262 3.55 16.84 -7.71
CA VAL A 262 2.30 17.14 -8.41
C VAL A 262 1.22 17.65 -7.43
N LEU A 263 1.14 17.05 -6.24
CA LEU A 263 0.16 17.46 -5.23
C LEU A 263 0.47 18.82 -4.61
N ALA A 264 1.73 19.27 -4.63
CA ALA A 264 2.11 20.60 -4.14
C ALA A 264 1.46 21.75 -4.92
N ASP A 265 1.02 21.48 -6.16
CA ASP A 265 0.35 22.41 -7.06
C ASP A 265 -1.14 22.04 -7.30
N SER A 266 -1.67 21.02 -6.62
CA SER A 266 -3.09 20.64 -6.70
C SER A 266 -3.91 21.17 -5.51
N ASP A 267 -5.24 21.13 -5.62
CA ASP A 267 -6.17 21.45 -4.53
C ASP A 267 -6.31 20.30 -3.48
N THR A 268 -5.71 19.14 -3.75
CA THR A 268 -5.70 17.99 -2.84
C THR A 268 -4.63 18.19 -1.77
N ARG A 269 -5.05 18.21 -0.51
CA ARG A 269 -4.12 18.22 0.61
C ARG A 269 -3.42 16.88 0.76
N ALA A 270 -2.12 16.92 0.99
CA ALA A 270 -1.33 15.73 1.24
C ALA A 270 -0.24 15.97 2.30
N ARG A 271 0.31 14.90 2.85
CA ARG A 271 1.50 14.92 3.69
C ARG A 271 2.45 13.82 3.22
N TYR A 272 3.72 14.15 3.00
CA TYR A 272 4.71 13.18 2.53
C TYR A 272 5.79 12.95 3.59
N GLN A 273 5.96 11.71 4.02
CA GLN A 273 6.96 11.30 5.03
C GLN A 273 8.02 10.38 4.39
N LEU A 274 9.26 10.85 4.37
CA LEU A 274 10.41 10.07 3.92
C LEU A 274 11.14 9.46 5.13
N TYR A 275 11.27 8.14 5.16
CA TYR A 275 11.97 7.41 6.23
C TYR A 275 13.42 7.10 5.82
N PRO A 276 14.43 7.69 6.48
CA PRO A 276 15.82 7.49 6.10
C PRO A 276 16.28 6.04 6.25
N GLN A 277 17.04 5.60 5.25
CA GLN A 277 17.67 4.29 5.17
C GLN A 277 16.70 3.10 5.28
N ARG A 278 15.41 3.33 4.99
CA ARG A 278 14.37 2.29 4.95
C ARG A 278 14.14 1.82 3.52
N TRP A 279 13.75 0.56 3.40
CA TRP A 279 13.48 -0.14 2.14
C TRP A 279 11.98 -0.31 1.93
N HIS A 280 11.62 -0.90 0.78
CA HIS A 280 10.26 -1.03 0.28
C HIS A 280 9.31 -1.66 1.30
N VAL A 281 8.23 -0.94 1.64
CA VAL A 281 7.20 -1.35 2.61
C VAL A 281 7.80 -1.79 3.95
N PHE A 282 8.74 -1.01 4.50
CA PHE A 282 9.35 -1.28 5.80
C PHE A 282 8.32 -1.40 6.94
N GLN A 283 7.11 -0.84 6.77
CA GLN A 283 5.98 -0.94 7.69
C GLN A 283 5.58 -2.39 8.00
N LEU A 284 5.88 -3.35 7.12
CA LEU A 284 5.67 -4.79 7.38
C LEU A 284 6.43 -5.31 8.61
N HIS A 285 7.44 -4.57 9.09
CA HIS A 285 8.26 -4.92 10.26
C HIS A 285 7.80 -4.28 11.57
N ALA A 286 6.55 -3.78 11.62
CA ALA A 286 5.97 -3.27 12.86
C ALA A 286 6.03 -4.30 14.01
N GLY A 287 6.25 -3.81 15.23
CA GLY A 287 6.54 -4.61 16.42
C GLY A 287 7.98 -5.13 16.50
N VAL A 288 8.82 -4.88 15.48
CA VAL A 288 10.24 -5.27 15.46
C VAL A 288 11.13 -4.05 15.17
N LEU A 289 10.74 -3.25 14.18
CA LEU A 289 11.45 -2.06 13.75
C LEU A 289 10.72 -0.79 14.24
N GLU A 290 11.40 0.04 15.03
CA GLU A 290 10.80 1.28 15.59
C GLU A 290 10.31 2.24 14.50
N ASP A 291 11.03 2.37 13.39
CA ASP A 291 10.59 3.20 12.26
C ASP A 291 9.23 2.74 11.71
N ALA A 292 8.99 1.43 11.64
CA ALA A 292 7.73 0.87 11.18
C ALA A 292 6.59 1.15 12.16
N ASP A 293 6.89 1.08 13.47
CA ASP A 293 5.94 1.44 14.52
C ASP A 293 5.56 2.92 14.45
N TRP A 294 6.54 3.82 14.34
CA TRP A 294 6.30 5.25 14.14
C TRP A 294 5.53 5.56 12.85
N ALA A 295 5.79 4.81 11.78
CA ALA A 295 5.04 4.94 10.54
C ALA A 295 3.56 4.61 10.74
N ILE A 296 3.23 3.54 11.46
CA ILE A 296 1.83 3.20 11.75
C ILE A 296 1.19 4.21 12.71
N ASP A 297 1.91 4.68 13.71
CA ASP A 297 1.39 5.70 14.64
C ASP A 297 1.10 7.01 13.90
N ALA A 298 1.97 7.43 12.97
CA ALA A 298 1.74 8.60 12.13
C ALA A 298 0.51 8.46 11.20
N ILE A 299 0.15 7.23 10.81
CA ILE A 299 -1.09 6.94 10.09
C ILE A 299 -2.30 7.14 11.02
N ALA A 300 -2.22 6.62 12.25
CA ALA A 300 -3.28 6.79 13.24
C ALA A 300 -3.54 8.28 13.53
N ASP A 301 -2.47 9.05 13.76
CA ASP A 301 -2.55 10.49 14.02
C ASP A 301 -3.14 11.26 12.83
N PHE A 302 -2.73 10.90 11.60
CA PHE A 302 -3.28 11.48 10.39
C PHE A 302 -4.78 11.23 10.30
N LEU A 303 -5.21 9.98 10.36
CA LEU A 303 -6.61 9.62 10.18
C LEU A 303 -7.49 10.15 11.31
N ALA A 304 -7.00 10.21 12.54
CA ALA A 304 -7.73 10.83 13.65
C ALA A 304 -7.94 12.34 13.45
N HIS A 305 -6.97 13.03 12.83
CA HIS A 305 -7.13 14.44 12.46
C HIS A 305 -8.21 14.65 11.39
N GLU A 306 -8.27 13.77 10.38
CA GLU A 306 -9.23 13.84 9.27
C GLU A 306 -10.67 13.48 9.64
N GLN A 307 -10.89 12.89 10.82
CA GLN A 307 -12.22 12.54 11.32
C GLN A 307 -12.98 13.72 11.97
N ASN A 308 -12.28 14.82 12.29
CA ASN A 308 -12.82 16.00 12.99
C ASN A 308 -13.23 17.09 12.01
#